data_AF-A0A960W342-F1
#
_entry.id   AF-A0A960W342-F1
#
_cell.length_a   1.000
_cell.length_b   1.000
_cell.length_c   1.000
_cell.angle_alpha   90.00
_cell.angle_beta   90.00
_cell.angle_gamma   90.00
#
_symmetry.space_group_name_H-M   'P 1'
#
loop_
_entity.id
_entity.type
_entity.pdbx_description
1 polymer ?
#
loop_
_entity_poly.entity_id
_entity_poly.type
_entity_poly.pdbx_seq_one_letter_code
_entity_poly.pdbx_strand_id
1 'polypeptide(L)'
;MNLSKVNNPFLSPYPLNPKGDVVPLKKIDDRHYTELSEQESPDKVGENFAEVFKKAVEKVNDLQVHANTLTQKMVYDPNSVDVHELMIASEKARISLTFTKTIADGIVKAYRELTNLR
;
A
#
# COMPACT_ATOMS: atom_id res chain seq x y z
N MET A 1 23.96 62.46 -16.56
CA MET A 1 24.51 61.72 -17.71
C MET A 1 23.40 60.87 -18.30
N ASN A 2 22.98 61.17 -19.53
CA ASN A 2 21.94 60.46 -20.27
C ASN A 2 22.65 59.49 -21.22
N LEU A 3 22.39 58.19 -21.12
CA LEU A 3 22.90 57.20 -22.06
C LEU A 3 21.78 56.26 -22.48
N SER A 4 20.88 56.82 -23.30
CA SER A 4 20.03 56.04 -24.18
C SER A 4 20.85 55.42 -25.32
N LYS A 5 20.57 54.15 -25.62
CA LYS A 5 20.81 53.44 -26.90
C LYS A 5 22.26 53.11 -27.24
N VAL A 6 22.69 51.90 -26.84
CA VAL A 6 23.67 51.12 -27.61
C VAL A 6 22.88 50.11 -28.44
N ASN A 7 22.53 50.49 -29.67
CA ASN A 7 21.96 49.61 -30.67
C ASN A 7 23.10 48.73 -31.23
N ASN A 8 23.27 47.52 -30.68
CA ASN A 8 24.20 46.53 -31.20
C ASN A 8 23.54 45.77 -32.37
N PRO A 9 24.05 45.89 -33.61
CA PRO A 9 23.44 45.27 -34.80
C PRO A 9 23.73 43.76 -34.94
N PHE A 10 24.31 43.11 -33.93
CA PHE A 10 24.74 41.70 -33.97
C PHE A 10 23.86 40.73 -33.18
N LEU A 11 22.73 41.17 -32.64
CA LEU A 11 21.77 40.26 -32.00
C LEU A 11 20.86 39.65 -33.07
N SER A 12 21.14 38.38 -33.36
CA SER A 12 20.49 37.53 -34.36
C SER A 12 18.95 37.64 -34.36
N PRO A 13 18.27 37.69 -35.52
CA PRO A 13 16.81 37.88 -35.64
C PRO A 13 15.98 36.65 -35.25
N TYR A 14 16.63 35.55 -34.82
CA TYR A 14 15.92 34.33 -34.45
C TYR A 14 15.66 34.29 -32.94
N PRO A 15 14.41 34.10 -32.50
CA PRO A 15 14.13 33.90 -31.08
C PRO A 15 14.86 32.63 -30.60
N LEU A 16 15.68 32.74 -29.55
CA LEU A 16 16.38 31.62 -28.88
C LEU A 16 15.44 30.62 -28.19
N ASN A 17 14.14 30.72 -28.44
CA ASN A 17 13.12 29.86 -27.88
C ASN A 17 12.51 29.06 -29.02
N PRO A 18 13.12 27.93 -29.44
CA PRO A 18 12.53 27.08 -30.46
C PRO A 18 11.16 26.64 -29.92
N LYS A 19 10.09 27.16 -30.53
CA LYS A 19 8.76 26.57 -30.38
C LYS A 19 8.83 25.24 -31.12
N GLY A 20 9.30 24.22 -30.41
CA GLY A 20 9.32 22.85 -30.91
C GLY A 20 7.90 22.44 -31.26
N ASP A 21 7.73 21.87 -32.44
CA ASP A 21 6.47 21.25 -32.83
C ASP A 21 6.23 20.06 -31.90
N VAL A 22 5.12 20.08 -31.17
CA VAL A 22 4.73 18.94 -30.33
C VAL A 22 4.24 17.83 -31.24
N VAL A 23 5.10 16.87 -31.56
CA VAL A 23 4.70 15.70 -32.34
C VAL A 23 3.97 14.74 -31.40
N PRO A 24 2.65 14.55 -31.54
CA PRO A 24 1.96 13.55 -30.75
C PRO A 24 2.47 12.17 -31.16
N LEU A 25 3.01 11.41 -30.20
CA LEU A 25 3.40 10.03 -30.42
C LEU A 25 2.11 9.22 -30.67
N LYS A 26 1.80 8.98 -31.94
CA LYS A 26 0.71 8.10 -32.34
C LYS A 26 1.17 6.66 -32.13
N LYS A 27 0.36 5.85 -31.45
CA LYS A 27 0.59 4.40 -31.33
C LYS A 27 0.76 3.81 -32.73
N ILE A 28 1.83 3.03 -32.92
CA ILE A 28 2.09 2.30 -34.17
C ILE A 28 1.46 0.91 -34.17
N ASP A 29 1.10 0.37 -33.00
CA ASP A 29 0.50 -0.97 -32.83
C ASP A 29 -0.33 -1.02 -31.53
N ASP A 30 -1.43 -1.77 -31.56
CA ASP A 30 -2.38 -1.90 -30.44
C ASP A 30 -1.81 -2.67 -29.24
N ARG A 31 -0.69 -3.38 -29.41
CA ARG A 31 0.00 -4.14 -28.36
C ARG A 31 1.01 -3.30 -27.57
N HIS A 32 1.17 -2.03 -27.92
CA HIS A 32 2.05 -1.14 -27.17
C HIS A 32 1.34 -0.67 -25.90
N TYR A 33 1.83 -1.13 -24.75
CA TYR A 33 1.40 -0.69 -23.42
C TYR A 33 1.43 0.84 -23.34
N THR A 34 0.26 1.46 -23.42
CA THR A 34 0.04 2.91 -23.27
C THR A 34 -0.86 3.16 -22.07
N GLU A 35 -0.71 2.38 -21.02
CA GLU A 35 -1.31 2.72 -19.74
C GLU A 35 -0.17 3.04 -18.80
N LEU A 36 0.10 4.34 -18.67
CA LEU A 36 0.47 4.86 -17.38
C LEU A 36 -0.74 4.58 -16.49
N SER A 37 -0.78 3.39 -15.89
CA SER A 37 -1.73 3.08 -14.83
C SER A 37 -1.64 4.23 -13.85
N GLU A 38 -2.74 4.96 -13.71
CA GLU A 38 -2.83 6.12 -12.85
C GLU A 38 -2.50 5.61 -11.45
N GLN A 39 -1.29 5.90 -10.96
CA GLN A 39 -0.85 5.38 -9.68
C GLN A 39 -1.85 5.87 -8.64
N GLU A 40 -2.56 4.92 -8.03
CA GLU A 40 -3.45 5.17 -6.90
C GLU A 40 -2.73 6.11 -5.94
N SER A 41 -3.40 7.20 -5.55
CA SER A 41 -2.77 8.19 -4.67
C SER A 41 -2.29 7.47 -3.40
N PRO A 42 -1.17 7.91 -2.80
CA PRO A 42 -0.65 7.30 -1.57
C PRO A 42 -1.73 7.17 -0.48
N ASP A 43 -2.65 8.14 -0.41
CA ASP A 43 -3.79 8.14 0.51
C ASP A 43 -4.78 6.98 0.22
N LYS A 44 -5.15 6.74 -1.04
CA LYS A 44 -6.05 5.61 -1.39
C LYS A 44 -5.42 4.25 -1.11
N VAL A 45 -4.12 4.10 -1.37
CA VAL A 45 -3.40 2.86 -1.05
C VAL A 45 -3.37 2.61 0.46
N GLY A 46 -3.17 3.67 1.26
CA GLY A 46 -3.22 3.62 2.72
C GLY A 46 -4.60 3.22 3.26
N GLU A 47 -5.67 3.79 2.72
CA GLU A 47 -7.05 3.42 3.07
C GLU A 47 -7.35 1.94 2.77
N ASN A 48 -6.95 1.46 1.60
CA ASN A 48 -7.14 0.06 1.21
C ASN A 48 -6.34 -0.90 2.13
N PHE A 49 -5.10 -0.55 2.47
CA PHE A 49 -4.31 -1.35 3.40
C PHE A 49 -4.93 -1.38 4.81
N ALA A 50 -5.41 -0.24 5.31
CA ALA A 50 -6.08 -0.17 6.61
C ALA A 50 -7.34 -1.04 6.65
N GLU A 51 -8.12 -1.07 5.58
CA GLU A 51 -9.29 -1.95 5.44
C GLU A 51 -8.90 -3.44 5.45
N VAL A 52 -7.87 -3.82 4.68
CA VAL A 52 -7.36 -5.20 4.64
C VAL A 52 -6.82 -5.61 6.02
N PHE A 53 -6.07 -4.74 6.68
CA PHE A 53 -5.54 -4.99 8.01
C PHE A 53 -6.66 -5.15 9.05
N LYS A 54 -7.68 -4.30 9.00
CA LYS A 54 -8.87 -4.42 9.85
C LYS A 54 -9.56 -5.78 9.66
N LYS A 55 -9.79 -6.19 8.41
CA LYS A 55 -10.35 -7.51 8.09
C LYS A 55 -9.47 -8.65 8.61
N ALA A 56 -8.15 -8.51 8.54
CA ALA A 56 -7.23 -9.50 9.09
C ALA A 56 -7.33 -9.61 10.63
N VAL A 57 -7.44 -8.49 11.33
CA VAL A 57 -7.65 -8.46 12.80
C VAL A 57 -8.98 -9.10 13.18
N GLU A 58 -10.07 -8.75 12.47
CA GLU A 58 -11.38 -9.39 12.65
C GLU A 58 -11.28 -10.90 12.42
N LYS A 59 -10.57 -11.33 11.38
CA LYS A 59 -10.37 -12.76 11.10
C LYS A 59 -9.60 -13.49 12.19
N VAL A 60 -8.59 -12.85 12.78
CA VAL A 60 -7.84 -13.41 13.93
C VAL A 60 -8.76 -13.57 15.14
N ASN A 61 -9.64 -12.61 15.39
CA ASN A 61 -10.64 -12.70 16.45
C ASN A 61 -11.59 -13.89 16.22
N ASP A 62 -12.09 -14.07 15.00
CA ASP A 62 -12.94 -15.22 14.66
C ASP A 62 -12.23 -16.55 14.91
N LEU A 63 -10.95 -16.65 14.56
CA LEU A 63 -10.14 -17.85 14.80
C LEU A 63 -9.98 -18.14 16.31
N GLN A 64 -9.76 -17.12 17.13
CA GLN A 64 -9.70 -17.27 18.59
C GLN A 64 -11.04 -17.72 19.17
N VAL A 65 -12.14 -17.08 18.77
CA VAL A 65 -13.49 -17.45 19.22
C VAL A 65 -13.82 -18.89 18.83
N HIS A 66 -13.45 -19.30 17.62
CA HIS A 66 -13.63 -20.68 17.16
C HIS A 66 -12.83 -21.68 18.00
N ALA A 67 -11.54 -21.42 18.24
CA ALA A 67 -10.71 -22.27 19.10
C ALA A 67 -11.27 -22.37 20.52
N ASN A 68 -11.71 -21.25 21.09
CA ASN A 68 -12.35 -21.23 22.42
C ASN A 68 -13.66 -22.02 22.45
N THR A 69 -14.47 -21.92 21.39
CA THR A 69 -15.72 -22.68 21.27
C THR A 69 -15.45 -24.19 21.21
N LEU A 70 -14.45 -24.61 20.44
CA LEU A 70 -14.04 -26.02 20.38
C LEU A 70 -13.49 -26.49 21.73
N THR A 71 -12.75 -25.63 22.43
CA THR A 71 -12.23 -25.94 23.77
C THR A 71 -13.38 -26.18 24.74
N GLN A 72 -14.35 -25.27 24.77
CA GLN A 72 -15.54 -25.41 25.62
C GLN A 72 -16.30 -26.70 25.29
N LYS A 73 -16.58 -26.95 24.00
CA LYS A 73 -17.25 -28.18 23.58
C LYS A 73 -16.51 -29.44 23.99
N MET A 74 -15.19 -29.48 23.84
CA MET A 74 -14.36 -30.61 24.28
C MET A 74 -14.47 -30.86 25.80
N VAL A 75 -14.56 -29.80 26.61
CA VAL A 75 -14.71 -29.91 28.06
C VAL A 75 -16.11 -30.41 28.46
N TYR A 76 -17.16 -29.94 27.79
CA TYR A 76 -18.55 -30.29 28.12
C TYR A 76 -19.01 -31.62 27.52
N ASP A 77 -18.56 -31.94 26.31
CA ASP A 77 -18.90 -33.16 25.58
C ASP A 77 -17.67 -33.67 24.80
N PRO A 78 -16.83 -34.50 25.43
CA PRO A 78 -15.58 -35.00 24.87
C PRO A 78 -15.74 -35.86 23.61
N ASN A 79 -16.95 -36.34 23.31
CA ASN A 79 -17.22 -37.17 22.12
C ASN A 79 -17.74 -36.34 20.94
N SER A 80 -18.02 -35.05 21.15
CA SER A 80 -18.61 -34.16 20.13
C SER A 80 -17.57 -33.42 19.27
N VAL A 81 -16.32 -33.36 19.72
CA VAL A 81 -15.23 -32.62 19.06
C VAL A 81 -13.96 -33.45 19.10
N ASP A 82 -13.29 -33.55 17.97
CA ASP A 82 -12.01 -34.22 17.89
C ASP A 82 -10.88 -33.35 18.46
N VAL A 83 -10.00 -33.97 19.27
CA VAL A 83 -8.85 -33.28 19.89
C VAL A 83 -7.89 -32.66 18.84
N HIS A 84 -7.75 -33.31 17.68
CA HIS A 84 -6.87 -32.82 16.62
C HIS A 84 -7.44 -31.57 15.95
N GLU A 85 -8.76 -31.45 15.79
CA GLU A 85 -9.40 -30.25 15.26
C GLU A 85 -9.23 -29.07 16.22
N LEU A 86 -9.41 -29.29 17.52
CA LEU A 86 -9.13 -28.27 18.53
C LEU A 86 -7.67 -27.82 18.47
N MET A 87 -6.73 -28.76 18.37
CA MET A 87 -5.30 -28.43 18.28
C MET A 87 -4.99 -27.62 17.02
N ILE A 88 -5.53 -28.01 15.87
CA ILE A 88 -5.37 -27.28 14.60
C ILE A 88 -5.97 -25.88 14.70
N ALA A 89 -7.18 -25.76 15.24
CA ALA A 89 -7.84 -24.47 15.42
C ALA A 89 -7.05 -23.55 16.37
N SER A 90 -6.55 -24.10 17.46
CA SER A 90 -5.75 -23.38 18.45
C SER A 90 -4.43 -22.89 17.86
N GLU A 91 -3.70 -23.75 17.14
CA GLU A 91 -2.43 -23.36 16.52
C GLU A 91 -2.64 -22.36 15.38
N LYS A 92 -3.71 -22.52 14.58
CA LYS A 92 -4.09 -21.54 13.56
C LYS A 92 -4.36 -20.17 14.19
N ALA A 93 -5.17 -20.11 15.26
CA ALA A 93 -5.44 -18.87 15.98
C ALA A 93 -4.16 -18.24 16.53
N ARG A 94 -3.28 -19.05 17.13
CA ARG A 94 -2.00 -18.61 17.69
C ARG A 94 -1.06 -18.03 16.63
N ILE A 95 -0.80 -18.76 15.55
CA ILE A 95 0.09 -18.31 14.46
C ILE A 95 -0.46 -17.03 13.83
N SER A 96 -1.76 -17.00 13.53
CA SER A 96 -2.39 -15.81 12.93
C SER A 96 -2.29 -14.58 13.84
N LEU A 97 -2.48 -14.74 15.16
CA LEU A 97 -2.31 -13.65 16.11
C LEU A 97 -0.86 -13.15 16.16
N THR A 98 0.12 -14.06 16.25
CA THR A 98 1.55 -13.68 16.26
C THR A 98 1.94 -12.96 14.97
N PHE A 99 1.44 -13.42 13.83
CA PHE A 99 1.68 -12.78 12.54
C PHE A 99 1.10 -11.36 12.50
N THR A 100 -0.19 -11.20 12.85
CA THR A 100 -0.83 -9.88 12.90
C THR A 100 -0.15 -8.93 13.88
N LYS A 101 0.30 -9.43 15.03
CA LYS A 101 1.09 -8.63 15.98
C LYS A 101 2.40 -8.14 15.37
N THR A 102 3.13 -9.02 14.69
CA THR A 102 4.39 -8.66 14.00
C THR A 102 4.17 -7.54 12.99
N ILE A 103 3.08 -7.60 12.22
CA ILE A 103 2.72 -6.54 11.27
C ILE A 103 2.38 -5.24 12.00
N ALA A 104 1.55 -5.31 13.05
CA ALA A 104 1.15 -4.14 13.83
C ALA A 104 2.37 -3.43 14.45
N ASP A 105 3.28 -4.18 15.06
CA ASP A 105 4.53 -3.68 15.62
C ASP A 105 5.39 -3.02 14.52
N GLY A 106 5.44 -3.63 13.33
CA GLY A 106 6.13 -3.08 12.16
C GLY A 106 5.57 -1.73 11.70
N ILE A 107 4.25 -1.58 11.65
CA ILE A 107 3.58 -0.32 11.28
C ILE A 107 3.90 0.77 12.30
N VAL A 108 3.80 0.45 13.61
CA VAL A 108 4.13 1.40 14.68
C VAL A 108 5.59 1.82 14.60
N LYS A 109 6.49 0.88 14.33
CA LYS A 109 7.92 1.17 14.14
C LYS A 109 8.16 2.08 12.93
N ALA A 110 7.57 1.77 11.78
CA ALA A 110 7.69 2.59 10.57
C ALA A 110 7.20 4.02 10.79
N TYR A 111 6.06 4.20 11.48
CA TYR A 111 5.55 5.51 11.84
C TYR A 111 6.53 6.30 12.74
N ARG A 112 7.11 5.64 13.74
CA ARG A 112 8.13 6.25 14.62
C ARG A 112 9.39 6.63 13.84
N GLU A 113 9.87 5.78 12.94
CA GLU A 113 11.05 6.06 12.12
C GLU A 113 10.82 7.25 11.18
N LEU A 114 9.67 7.32 10.50
CA LEU A 114 9.32 8.47 9.65
C LEU A 114 9.23 9.78 10.45
N THR A 115 8.77 9.71 11.70
CA THR A 115 8.69 10.89 12.58
C THR A 115 10.07 11.33 13.08
N ASN A 116 10.94 10.37 13.41
CA ASN A 116 12.30 10.65 13.91
C ASN A 116 13.29 11.06 12.82
N LEU A 117 12.99 10.77 11.54
CA LEU A 117 13.78 11.21 10.39
C LEU A 117 13.60 12.70 10.04
N ARG A 118 12.71 13.42 10.74
CA ARG A 118 12.48 14.86 10.58
C ARG A 118 13.34 15.70 11.53
#